data_AF-A0A3D2PBF2-F1
#
_entry.id   AF-A0A3D2PBF2-F1
#
_cell.length_a   1.000
_cell.length_b   1.000
_cell.length_c   1.000
_cell.angle_alpha   90.00
_cell.angle_beta   90.00
_cell.angle_gamma   90.00
#
_symmetry.space_group_name_H-M   'P 1'
#
loop_
_entity.id
_entity.type
_entity.pdbx_description
1 polymer ?
#
loop_
_entity_poly.entity_id
_entity_poly.type
_entity_poly.pdbx_seq_one_letter_code
_entity_poly.pdbx_strand_id
1 'polypeptide(L)'
;MRKIILAGLFIFIFLFGLTKIEDYDLWWHLKTGEYILTQKSIPQQDIFSFTNPPGTEWVVPGWLSGVIFYLIQRLSGFSGLIIFKALIISLSFFLLFYLLLKKGNPFYLAVSILIISVL
;
A
#
# COMPACT_ATOMS: atom_id res chain seq x y z
N MET A 1 -10.00 26.57 -13.58
CA MET A 1 -9.71 25.44 -14.49
C MET A 1 -8.71 24.45 -13.86
N ARG A 2 -7.39 24.75 -13.75
CA ARG A 2 -6.37 23.79 -13.26
C ARG A 2 -6.67 23.11 -11.91
N LYS A 3 -7.12 23.88 -10.91
CA LYS A 3 -7.47 23.32 -9.58
C LYS A 3 -8.63 22.31 -9.64
N ILE A 4 -9.63 22.55 -10.49
CA ILE A 4 -10.78 21.66 -10.69
C ILE A 4 -10.32 20.36 -11.35
N ILE A 5 -9.44 20.45 -12.36
CA ILE A 5 -8.85 19.28 -13.01
C ILE A 5 -8.09 18.42 -12.01
N LEU A 6 -7.23 19.03 -11.18
CA LEU A 6 -6.48 18.30 -10.16
C LEU A 6 -7.40 17.66 -9.11
N ALA A 7 -8.37 18.40 -8.60
CA ALA A 7 -9.32 17.86 -7.63
C ALA A 7 -10.08 16.66 -8.22
N GLY A 8 -10.61 16.79 -9.43
CA GLY A 8 -11.29 15.70 -10.13
C GLY A 8 -10.38 14.48 -10.34
N LEU A 9 -9.14 14.71 -10.79
CA LEU A 9 -8.17 13.64 -11.01
C LEU A 9 -7.82 12.88 -9.73
N PHE A 10 -7.51 13.58 -8.64
CA PHE A 10 -7.13 12.93 -7.38
C PHE A 10 -8.32 12.28 -6.67
N ILE A 11 -9.53 12.84 -6.80
CA ILE A 11 -10.76 12.16 -6.36
C ILE A 11 -10.94 10.87 -7.15
N PHE A 12 -10.77 10.91 -8.47
CA PHE A 12 -10.88 9.71 -9.32
C PHE A 12 -9.85 8.65 -8.92
N ILE A 13 -8.56 9.02 -8.78
CA ILE A 13 -7.49 8.09 -8.36
C ILE A 13 -7.81 7.47 -7.00
N PHE A 14 -8.26 8.27 -6.04
CA PHE A 14 -8.63 7.78 -4.72
C PHE A 14 -9.79 6.78 -4.78
N LEU A 15 -10.88 7.14 -5.46
CA LEU A 15 -12.05 6.27 -5.63
C LEU A 15 -11.71 4.98 -6.37
N PHE A 16 -10.85 5.06 -7.39
CA PHE A 16 -10.34 3.89 -8.11
C PHE A 16 -9.53 2.95 -7.20
N GLY A 17 -8.82 3.53 -6.22
CA GLY A 17 -8.11 2.77 -5.19
C GLY A 17 -9.00 2.07 -4.16
N LEU A 18 -10.30 2.42 -4.04
CA LEU A 18 -11.24 1.83 -3.07
C LEU A 18 -11.77 0.44 -3.46
N THR A 19 -11.04 -0.28 -4.31
CA THR A 19 -11.34 -1.67 -4.67
C THR A 19 -10.98 -2.63 -3.54
N LYS A 20 -11.60 -3.81 -3.56
CA LYS A 20 -11.25 -4.92 -2.67
C LYS A 20 -9.76 -5.26 -2.80
N ILE A 21 -9.15 -5.71 -1.71
CA ILE A 21 -7.78 -6.24 -1.74
C ILE A 21 -7.89 -7.69 -2.24
N GLU A 22 -7.30 -7.97 -3.40
CA GLU A 22 -7.30 -9.30 -4.06
C GLU A 22 -5.96 -10.01 -3.92
N ASP A 23 -5.19 -9.65 -2.90
CA ASP A 23 -3.90 -10.24 -2.59
C ASP A 23 -4.06 -11.42 -1.62
N TYR A 24 -3.62 -12.61 -2.04
CA TYR A 24 -3.65 -13.82 -1.22
C TYR A 24 -2.66 -13.75 -0.05
N ASP A 25 -1.56 -13.02 -0.20
CA ASP A 25 -0.51 -12.90 0.82
C ASP A 25 -0.87 -11.89 1.91
N LEU A 26 -1.99 -11.17 1.78
CA LEU A 26 -2.47 -10.24 2.80
C LEU A 26 -2.56 -10.91 4.19
N TRP A 27 -3.03 -12.15 4.24
CA TRP A 27 -3.15 -12.91 5.48
C TRP A 27 -1.80 -13.20 6.12
N TRP A 28 -0.79 -13.48 5.30
CA TRP A 28 0.59 -13.69 5.75
C TRP A 28 1.13 -12.42 6.39
N HIS A 29 0.93 -11.26 5.75
CA HIS A 29 1.32 -9.95 6.31
C HIS A 29 0.61 -9.63 7.62
N LEU A 30 -0.70 -9.86 7.70
CA LEU A 30 -1.48 -9.62 8.92
C LEU A 30 -1.02 -10.51 10.08
N LYS A 31 -0.82 -11.81 9.83
CA LYS A 31 -0.35 -12.76 10.85
C LYS A 31 1.09 -12.50 11.27
N THR A 32 1.93 -12.10 10.34
CA THR A 32 3.30 -11.65 10.63
C THR A 32 3.28 -10.41 11.53
N GLY A 33 2.45 -9.41 11.22
CA GLY A 33 2.29 -8.20 12.03
C GLY A 33 1.78 -8.50 13.44
N GLU A 34 0.80 -9.39 13.56
CA GLU A 34 0.28 -9.89 14.84
C GLU A 34 1.38 -10.56 15.67
N TYR A 35 2.15 -11.46 15.06
CA TYR A 35 3.27 -12.14 15.71
C TYR A 35 4.29 -11.14 16.23
N ILE A 36 4.73 -10.18 15.39
CA ILE A 36 5.76 -9.20 15.75
C ILE A 36 5.30 -8.33 16.92
N LEU A 37 4.05 -7.85 16.92
CA LEU A 37 3.53 -7.05 18.04
C LEU A 37 3.40 -7.85 19.33
N THR A 38 3.06 -9.13 19.24
CA THR A 38 2.85 -10.01 20.40
C THR A 38 4.18 -10.47 21.01
N GLN A 39 5.10 -10.95 20.17
CA GLN A 39 6.39 -11.50 20.58
C GLN A 39 7.49 -10.44 20.70
N LYS A 40 7.24 -9.21 20.22
CA LYS A 40 8.21 -8.10 20.16
C LYS A 40 9.51 -8.49 19.46
N SER A 41 9.43 -9.42 18.52
CA SER A 41 10.56 -9.95 17.76
C SER A 41 10.15 -10.23 16.32
N ILE A 42 11.09 -10.08 15.39
CA ILE A 42 10.91 -10.44 13.99
C ILE A 42 11.13 -11.95 13.87
N PRO A 43 10.21 -12.72 13.26
CA PRO A 43 10.44 -14.13 12.97
C PRO A 43 11.76 -14.32 12.23
N GLN A 44 12.60 -15.22 12.73
CA GLN A 44 13.85 -15.63 12.05
C GLN A 44 13.68 -16.97 11.32
N GLN A 45 12.61 -17.68 11.62
CA GLN A 45 12.29 -19.00 11.07
C GLN A 45 10.90 -18.96 10.45
N ASP A 46 10.66 -19.84 9.49
CA ASP A 46 9.35 -19.99 8.89
C ASP A 46 8.35 -20.55 9.91
N ILE A 47 7.35 -19.73 10.24
CA ILE A 47 6.32 -20.04 11.24
C ILE A 47 4.96 -20.40 10.61
N PHE A 48 4.84 -20.35 9.28
CA PHE A 48 3.56 -20.53 8.59
C PHE A 48 3.57 -21.67 7.57
N SER A 49 4.71 -21.96 6.95
CA SER A 49 4.81 -23.02 5.95
C SER A 49 4.74 -24.41 6.59
N PHE A 50 3.81 -25.23 6.09
CA PHE A 50 3.67 -26.63 6.52
C PHE A 50 4.68 -27.57 5.84
N THR A 51 5.20 -27.19 4.67
CA THR A 51 6.11 -28.04 3.88
C THR A 51 7.58 -27.82 4.24
N ASN A 52 7.91 -26.68 4.83
CA ASN A 52 9.29 -26.38 5.21
C ASN A 52 9.68 -27.14 6.48
N PRO A 53 10.89 -27.72 6.53
CA PRO A 53 11.40 -28.34 7.75
C PRO A 53 11.36 -27.34 8.92
N PRO A 54 11.04 -27.80 10.15
CA PRO A 54 11.14 -26.95 11.33
C PRO A 54 12.52 -26.30 11.44
N GLY A 55 12.55 -24.99 11.73
CA GLY A 55 13.80 -24.23 11.84
C GLY A 55 14.34 -23.69 10.53
N THR A 56 13.63 -23.86 9.40
CA THR A 56 14.01 -23.23 8.13
C THR A 56 14.08 -21.71 8.31
N GLU A 57 15.23 -21.11 7.98
CA GLU A 57 15.42 -19.67 8.07
C GLU A 57 14.46 -18.93 7.16
N TRP A 58 13.84 -17.88 7.67
CA TRP A 58 12.93 -17.05 6.92
C TRP A 58 13.21 -15.57 7.17
N VAL A 59 13.63 -14.86 6.13
CA VAL A 59 13.75 -13.41 6.14
C VAL A 59 12.39 -12.83 5.76
N VAL A 60 11.69 -12.25 6.73
CA VAL A 60 10.37 -11.65 6.54
C VAL A 60 10.44 -10.42 5.62
N PRO A 61 9.95 -10.50 4.37
CA PRO A 61 9.96 -9.35 3.47
C PRO A 61 8.93 -8.33 3.96
N GLY A 62 9.35 -7.06 4.08
CA GLY A 62 8.43 -5.98 4.44
C GLY A 62 7.79 -6.14 5.82
N TRP A 63 8.48 -6.70 6.83
CA TRP A 63 7.91 -6.93 8.17
C TRP A 63 7.20 -5.71 8.77
N LEU A 64 7.73 -4.50 8.55
CA LEU A 64 7.14 -3.26 9.05
C LEU A 64 5.79 -2.95 8.40
N SER A 65 5.60 -3.24 7.11
CA SER A 65 4.31 -3.06 6.46
C SER A 65 3.28 -4.04 7.04
N GLY A 66 3.68 -5.29 7.31
CA GLY A 66 2.83 -6.27 8.00
C GLY A 66 2.35 -5.76 9.37
N VAL A 67 3.23 -5.16 10.17
CA VAL A 67 2.87 -4.53 11.45
C VAL A 67 1.86 -3.38 11.26
N ILE A 68 2.11 -2.49 10.30
CA ILE A 68 1.21 -1.37 10.00
C ILE A 68 -0.16 -1.88 9.53
N PHE A 69 -0.18 -2.88 8.64
CA PHE A 69 -1.42 -3.47 8.14
C PHE A 69 -2.22 -4.10 9.28
N TYR A 70 -1.55 -4.86 10.15
CA TYR A 70 -2.22 -5.46 11.30
C TYR A 70 -2.79 -4.40 12.27
N LEU A 71 -2.05 -3.32 12.54
CA LEU A 71 -2.58 -2.21 13.37
C LEU A 71 -3.82 -1.55 12.75
N ILE A 72 -3.79 -1.26 11.46
CA ILE A 72 -4.93 -0.66 10.75
C ILE A 72 -6.13 -1.61 10.76
N GLN A 73 -5.89 -2.89 10.44
CA GLN A 73 -6.91 -3.93 10.44
C GLN A 73 -7.54 -4.09 11.83
N ARG A 74 -6.73 -4.05 12.89
CA ARG A 74 -7.21 -4.16 14.27
C ARG A 74 -8.08 -2.96 14.69
N LEU A 75 -7.75 -1.75 14.21
CA LEU A 75 -8.47 -0.52 14.58
C LEU A 75 -9.73 -0.27 13.75
N SER A 76 -9.72 -0.65 12.47
CA SER A 76 -10.73 -0.22 11.48
C SER A 76 -11.16 -1.30 10.50
N GLY A 77 -10.75 -2.55 10.73
CA GLY A 77 -11.08 -3.69 9.88
C GLY A 77 -10.48 -3.60 8.48
N PHE A 78 -11.02 -4.42 7.57
CA PHE A 78 -10.58 -4.45 6.17
C PHE A 78 -10.92 -3.17 5.41
N SER A 79 -12.00 -2.47 5.78
CA SER A 79 -12.33 -1.16 5.20
C SER A 79 -11.21 -0.14 5.44
N GLY A 80 -10.60 -0.16 6.63
CA GLY A 80 -9.43 0.65 6.92
C GLY A 80 -8.23 0.35 6.04
N LEU A 81 -7.96 -0.93 5.78
CA LEU A 81 -6.90 -1.34 4.87
C LEU A 81 -7.15 -0.88 3.43
N ILE A 82 -8.41 -0.96 2.96
CA ILE A 82 -8.79 -0.50 1.62
C ILE A 82 -8.59 1.02 1.50
N ILE A 83 -9.01 1.79 2.50
CA ILE A 83 -8.80 3.24 2.53
C ILE A 83 -7.31 3.56 2.58
N PHE A 84 -6.54 2.86 3.42
CA PHE A 84 -5.10 3.03 3.52
C PHE A 84 -4.40 2.76 2.18
N LYS A 85 -4.75 1.67 1.50
CA LYS A 85 -4.28 1.36 0.14
C LYS A 85 -4.58 2.51 -0.83
N ALA A 86 -5.83 3.00 -0.85
CA ALA A 86 -6.23 4.10 -1.70
C ALA A 86 -5.46 5.41 -1.41
N LEU A 87 -5.15 5.68 -0.14
CA LEU A 87 -4.33 6.82 0.28
C LEU A 87 -2.87 6.68 -0.20
N ILE A 88 -2.27 5.50 -0.05
CA ILE A 88 -0.88 5.25 -0.50
C ILE A 88 -0.77 5.38 -2.03
N ILE A 89 -1.74 4.85 -2.77
CA ILE A 89 -1.82 5.02 -4.24
C ILE A 89 -1.93 6.51 -4.56
N SER A 90 -2.91 7.21 -3.98
CA SER A 90 -3.15 8.63 -4.23
C SER A 90 -1.92 9.50 -3.90
N LEU A 91 -1.22 9.19 -2.81
CA LEU A 91 0.02 9.86 -2.41
C LEU A 91 1.14 9.60 -3.42
N SER A 92 1.28 8.37 -3.91
CA SER A 92 2.28 8.03 -4.92
C SER A 92 2.07 8.82 -6.22
N PHE A 93 0.82 8.93 -6.68
CA PHE A 93 0.45 9.77 -7.82
C PHE A 93 0.70 11.26 -7.57
N PHE A 94 0.42 11.74 -6.35
CA PHE A 94 0.70 13.11 -5.97
C PHE A 94 2.19 13.43 -6.00
N LEU A 95 3.02 12.53 -5.46
CA LEU A 95 4.48 12.67 -5.49
C LEU A 95 5.01 12.63 -6.93
N LEU A 96 4.51 11.73 -7.78
CA LEU A 96 4.85 11.71 -9.20
C LEU A 96 4.51 13.04 -9.89
N PHE A 97 3.30 13.55 -9.69
CA PHE A 97 2.88 14.84 -10.23
C PHE A 97 3.78 15.99 -9.74
N TYR A 98 4.06 16.03 -8.44
CA TYR A 98 4.95 17.03 -7.83
C TYR A 98 6.36 16.97 -8.45
N LEU A 99 6.92 15.78 -8.62
CA LEU A 99 8.24 15.59 -9.23
C LEU A 99 8.27 16.00 -10.70
N LEU A 100 7.21 15.71 -11.46
CA LEU A 100 7.09 16.12 -12.87
C LEU A 100 7.10 17.65 -13.00
N LEU A 101 6.32 18.36 -12.17
CA LEU A 101 6.33 19.82 -12.15
C LEU A 101 7.67 20.39 -11.68
N LYS A 102 8.28 19.79 -10.64
CA LYS A 102 9.59 20.22 -10.13
C LYS A 102 10.69 20.10 -11.19
N LYS A 103 10.60 19.13 -12.09
CA LYS A 103 11.51 18.96 -13.24
C LYS A 103 11.22 19.91 -14.41
N GLY A 104 10.24 20.81 -14.29
CA GLY A 104 9.91 21.79 -15.33
C GLY A 104 8.99 21.27 -16.43
N ASN A 105 8.37 20.09 -16.25
CA ASN A 105 7.42 19.57 -17.24
C ASN A 105 6.16 20.45 -17.29
N PRO A 106 5.58 20.69 -18.47
CA PRO A 106 4.32 21.41 -18.60
C PRO A 106 3.20 20.73 -17.80
N PHE A 107 2.31 21.52 -17.20
CA PHE A 107 1.19 21.04 -16.38
C PHE A 107 0.35 19.97 -17.09
N TYR A 108 -0.01 20.21 -18.36
CA TYR A 108 -0.85 19.27 -19.11
C TYR A 108 -0.11 17.97 -19.45
N LEU A 109 1.21 18.02 -19.69
CA LEU A 109 2.01 16.82 -19.88
C LEU A 109 2.02 15.96 -18.60
N ALA A 110 2.19 16.60 -17.43
CA ALA A 110 2.15 15.89 -16.15
C ALA A 110 0.78 15.23 -15.92
N VAL A 111 -0.32 15.95 -16.17
CA VAL A 111 -1.68 15.39 -16.06
C VAL A 111 -1.90 14.23 -17.03
N SER A 112 -1.45 14.34 -18.29
CA SER A 112 -1.56 13.26 -19.27
C SER A 112 -0.80 12.00 -18.84
N ILE A 113 0.43 12.15 -18.32
CA ILE A 113 1.22 11.02 -17.80
C ILE A 113 0.46 10.33 -16.66
N LEU A 114 -0.12 11.10 -15.74
CA LEU A 114 -0.90 10.55 -14.64
C LEU A 114 -2.11 9.77 -15.14
N ILE A 115 -2.88 10.33 -16.09
CA ILE A 115 -4.06 9.67 -16.65
C ILE A 115 -3.67 8.34 -17.31
N ILE A 116 -2.61 8.33 -18.12
CA ILE A 116 -2.11 7.12 -18.78
C ILE A 116 -1.65 6.07 -17.77
N SER A 117 -1.12 6.49 -16.62
CA SER A 117 -0.65 5.55 -15.58
C SER A 117 -1.78 4.89 -14.79
N VAL A 118 -3.01 5.41 -14.88
CA VAL A 118 -4.20 4.83 -14.23
C VAL A 118 -5.00 3.92 -15.16
N LEU A 119 -4.94 4.18 -16.48
CA LEU A 119 -5.60 3.40 -17.53
C LEU A 119 -4.82 2.11 -17.85
#